data_AF-A0A8S2TSP7-F1
#
_entry.id   AF-A0A8S2TSP7-F1
#
_cell.length_a   1.000
_cell.length_b   1.000
_cell.length_c   1.000
_cell.angle_alpha   90.00
_cell.angle_beta   90.00
_cell.angle_gamma   90.00
#
_symmetry.space_group_name_H-M   'P 1'
#
loop_
_entity.id
_entity.type
_entity.pdbx_description
1 polymer ?
#
loop_
_entity_poly.entity_id
_entity_poly.type
_entity_poly.pdbx_seq_one_letter_code
_entity_poly.pdbx_strand_id
1 'polypeptide(L)'
;FRHRKTSDAAVAEHEAKDGEQSHEWDRPIEFVFSLISNSVGLGNVWRFPFLAAQNGGGAFLIPYFILYFLIGAPLYYLELALGQFSSRGPAKAFMLAKGWQGVGFAMIINAVFTMLYYNVVISWALFYFILSFRKRLLWADCGYWWNTCACFVP
;
A
#
# COMPACT_ATOMS: atom_id res chain seq x y z
N PHE A 1 -0.77 -41.57 -6.38
CA PHE A 1 -1.12 -40.95 -5.08
C PHE A 1 0.08 -40.66 -4.16
N ARG A 2 1.14 -41.49 -4.12
CA ARG A 2 2.34 -41.24 -3.27
C ARG A 2 3.28 -40.13 -3.79
N HIS A 3 3.37 -39.96 -5.12
CA HIS A 3 4.19 -38.92 -5.77
C HIS A 3 3.68 -37.47 -5.60
N ARG A 4 2.38 -37.27 -5.32
CA ARG A 4 1.81 -35.93 -5.12
C ARG A 4 2.15 -35.40 -3.72
N LYS A 5 2.12 -36.29 -2.70
CA LYS A 5 2.51 -35.96 -1.31
C LYS A 5 3.95 -35.48 -1.16
N THR A 6 4.89 -35.99 -1.95
CA THR A 6 6.30 -35.56 -1.91
C THR A 6 6.52 -34.22 -2.60
N SER A 7 5.70 -33.89 -3.60
CA SER A 7 5.72 -32.57 -4.27
C SER A 7 5.14 -31.49 -3.35
N ASP A 8 3.98 -31.76 -2.74
CA ASP A 8 3.33 -30.79 -1.85
C ASP A 8 4.16 -30.56 -0.57
N ALA A 9 4.84 -31.60 -0.06
CA ALA A 9 5.78 -31.48 1.05
C ALA A 9 7.06 -30.73 0.68
N ALA A 10 7.59 -30.92 -0.54
CA ALA A 10 8.78 -30.20 -1.01
C ALA A 10 8.50 -28.71 -1.32
N VAL A 11 7.30 -28.39 -1.80
CA VAL A 11 6.84 -26.99 -1.98
C VAL A 11 6.64 -26.32 -0.61
N ALA A 12 6.03 -27.02 0.35
CA ALA A 12 5.89 -26.52 1.72
C ALA A 12 7.23 -26.38 2.45
N GLU A 13 8.21 -27.26 2.20
CA GLU A 13 9.58 -27.13 2.73
C GLU A 13 10.36 -25.98 2.08
N HIS A 14 10.14 -25.69 0.80
CA HIS A 14 10.73 -24.53 0.13
C HIS A 14 10.14 -23.21 0.65
N GLU A 15 8.81 -23.13 0.79
CA GLU A 15 8.13 -21.98 1.40
C GLU A 15 8.49 -21.80 2.88
N ALA A 16 8.74 -22.89 3.61
CA ALA A 16 9.19 -22.84 5.01
C ALA A 16 10.68 -22.45 5.14
N LYS A 17 11.56 -22.87 4.22
CA LYS A 17 12.99 -22.49 4.21
C LYS A 17 13.21 -21.04 3.79
N ASP A 18 12.40 -20.51 2.86
CA ASP A 18 12.42 -19.08 2.52
C ASP A 18 11.84 -18.20 3.64
N GLY A 19 11.11 -18.79 4.60
CA GLY A 19 10.53 -18.10 5.75
C GLY A 19 11.45 -17.92 6.97
N GLU A 20 12.67 -18.48 6.96
CA GLU A 20 13.58 -18.50 8.12
C GLU A 20 14.95 -17.84 7.88
N GLN A 21 15.27 -17.43 6.65
CA GLN A 21 16.44 -16.59 6.39
C GLN A 21 16.06 -15.12 6.55
N SER A 22 16.58 -14.45 7.58
CA SER A 22 16.47 -12.99 7.67
C SER A 22 17.23 -12.39 6.49
N HIS A 23 16.50 -11.95 5.48
CA HIS A 23 17.08 -11.28 4.32
C HIS A 23 17.62 -9.92 4.78
N GLU A 24 18.93 -9.84 4.98
CA GLU A 24 19.60 -8.58 5.32
C GLU A 24 19.67 -7.70 4.07
N TRP A 25 19.57 -6.39 4.28
CA TRP A 25 19.64 -5.43 3.17
C TRP A 25 21.10 -5.24 2.77
N ASP A 26 21.42 -5.41 1.48
CA ASP A 26 22.79 -5.23 0.97
C ASP A 26 23.28 -3.79 1.19
N ARG A 27 22.37 -2.80 1.12
CA ARG A 27 22.69 -1.39 1.36
C ARG A 27 21.61 -0.70 2.20
N PRO A 28 21.99 0.20 3.13
CA PRO A 28 21.03 0.96 3.92
C PRO A 28 20.13 1.87 3.07
N ILE A 29 20.60 2.27 1.88
CA ILE A 29 19.80 3.09 0.96
C ILE A 29 18.62 2.32 0.35
N GLU A 30 18.76 1.01 0.14
CA GLU A 30 17.68 0.16 -0.38
C GLU A 30 16.55 0.09 0.64
N PHE A 31 16.90 -0.08 1.92
CA PHE A 31 15.96 -0.01 3.02
C PHE A 31 15.22 1.34 3.07
N VAL A 32 15.94 2.46 2.96
CA VAL A 32 15.31 3.80 2.96
C VAL A 32 14.38 3.98 1.76
N PHE A 33 14.76 3.51 0.57
CA PHE A 33 13.89 3.59 -0.61
C PHE A 33 12.64 2.73 -0.46
N SER A 34 12.74 1.54 0.11
CA SER A 34 11.57 0.70 0.44
C SER A 34 10.63 1.41 1.42
N LEU A 35 11.17 2.10 2.43
CA LEU A 35 10.37 2.89 3.38
C LEU A 35 9.67 4.07 2.70
N ILE A 36 10.38 4.82 1.86
CA ILE A 36 9.81 5.96 1.11
C ILE A 36 8.68 5.46 0.19
N SER A 37 8.92 4.37 -0.53
CA SER A 37 7.92 3.76 -1.41
C SER A 37 6.69 3.27 -0.66
N ASN A 38 6.85 2.78 0.58
CA ASN A 38 5.73 2.38 1.42
C ASN A 38 4.96 3.59 2.00
N SER A 39 5.65 4.70 2.27
CA SER A 39 5.05 5.90 2.86
C SER A 39 4.34 6.81 1.84
N VAL A 40 4.77 6.80 0.58
CA VAL A 40 4.19 7.64 -0.48
C VAL A 40 3.23 6.82 -1.33
N GLY A 41 1.93 7.14 -1.25
CA GLY A 41 0.88 6.45 -2.04
C GLY A 41 -0.04 7.41 -2.80
N LEU A 42 -0.90 6.84 -3.66
CA LEU A 42 -1.92 7.58 -4.44
C LEU A 42 -2.84 8.46 -3.57
N GLY A 43 -3.06 8.07 -2.31
CA GLY A 43 -3.81 8.87 -1.35
C GLY A 43 -3.23 10.28 -1.16
N ASN A 44 -1.91 10.44 -1.20
CA ASN A 44 -1.27 11.75 -1.07
C ASN A 44 -1.47 12.63 -2.32
N VAL A 45 -1.73 12.03 -3.49
CA VAL A 45 -1.89 12.73 -4.76
C VAL A 45 -3.27 13.36 -4.90
N TRP A 46 -4.34 12.64 -4.50
CA TRP A 46 -5.71 13.15 -4.67
C TRP A 46 -6.39 13.55 -3.36
N ARG A 47 -6.17 12.83 -2.26
CA ARG A 47 -6.98 13.00 -1.05
C ARG A 47 -6.49 14.19 -0.25
N PHE A 48 -5.17 14.34 -0.16
CA PHE A 48 -4.56 15.45 0.55
C PHE A 48 -4.94 16.81 -0.07
N PRO A 49 -4.81 17.04 -1.40
CA PRO A 49 -5.25 18.30 -1.99
C PRO A 49 -6.75 18.53 -1.85
N PHE A 50 -7.57 17.49 -1.99
CA PHE A 50 -9.01 17.59 -1.84
C PHE A 50 -9.44 18.01 -0.42
N LEU A 51 -8.84 17.39 0.61
CA LEU A 51 -9.10 17.77 2.01
C LEU A 51 -8.56 19.17 2.32
N ALA A 52 -7.37 19.51 1.84
CA ALA A 52 -6.82 20.85 2.03
C ALA A 52 -7.74 21.90 1.39
N ALA A 53 -8.20 21.69 0.15
CA ALA A 53 -9.08 22.60 -0.56
C ALA A 53 -10.41 22.84 0.19
N GLN A 54 -11.03 21.79 0.76
CA GLN A 54 -12.27 21.95 1.52
C GLN A 54 -12.08 22.60 2.89
N ASN A 55 -10.94 22.38 3.57
CA ASN A 55 -10.71 22.81 4.95
C ASN A 55 -9.89 24.11 5.05
N GLY A 56 -10.11 25.07 4.14
CA GLY A 56 -9.45 26.38 4.19
C GLY A 56 -8.09 26.45 3.49
N GLY A 57 -7.83 25.56 2.53
CA GLY A 57 -6.65 25.57 1.67
C GLY A 57 -5.35 25.43 2.45
N GLY A 58 -4.48 26.43 2.36
CA GLY A 58 -3.18 26.43 3.02
C GLY A 58 -3.24 26.46 4.56
N ALA A 59 -4.33 26.96 5.16
CA ALA A 59 -4.48 27.00 6.62
C ALA A 59 -4.58 25.59 7.24
N PHE A 60 -5.04 24.60 6.47
CA PHE A 60 -5.10 23.19 6.87
C PHE A 60 -3.71 22.59 7.15
N LEU A 61 -2.64 23.18 6.61
CA LEU A 61 -1.28 22.67 6.79
C LEU A 61 -0.78 22.81 8.24
N ILE A 62 -1.20 23.85 8.96
CA ILE A 62 -0.77 24.11 10.34
C ILE A 62 -1.18 22.96 11.28
N PRO A 63 -2.48 22.59 11.40
CA PRO A 63 -2.87 21.45 12.22
C PRO A 63 -2.34 20.11 11.68
N TYR A 64 -2.19 19.98 10.36
CA TYR A 64 -1.61 18.78 9.74
C TYR A 64 -0.18 18.53 10.22
N PHE A 65 0.70 19.54 10.20
CA PHE A 65 2.07 19.38 10.67
C PHE A 65 2.16 19.14 12.18
N ILE A 66 1.33 19.82 12.98
CA ILE A 66 1.30 19.60 14.44
C ILE A 66 0.95 18.14 14.75
N LEU A 67 -0.12 17.61 14.15
CA LEU A 67 -0.52 16.21 14.35
C LEU A 67 0.51 15.23 13.77
N TYR A 68 1.16 15.59 12.65
CA TYR A 68 2.23 14.79 12.08
C TYR A 68 3.41 14.65 13.04
N PHE A 69 3.91 15.75 13.63
CA PHE A 69 5.03 15.67 14.57
C PHE A 69 4.66 15.05 15.92
N LEU A 70 3.43 15.29 16.42
CA LEU A 70 3.01 14.78 17.72
C LEU A 70 2.58 13.30 17.70
N ILE A 71 1.97 12.84 16.62
CA ILE A 71 1.39 11.50 16.53
C ILE A 71 2.03 10.70 15.41
N GLY A 72 2.13 11.27 14.21
CA GLY A 72 2.63 10.57 13.02
C GLY A 72 4.08 10.09 13.16
N ALA A 73 5.00 11.00 13.43
CA ALA A 73 6.43 10.72 13.58
C ALA A 73 6.75 9.72 14.72
N PRO A 74 6.24 9.89 15.96
CA PRO A 74 6.53 8.92 17.03
C PRO A 74 5.89 7.56 16.78
N LEU A 75 4.69 7.49 16.20
CA LEU A 75 4.06 6.22 15.87
C LEU A 75 4.82 5.48 14.76
N TYR A 76 5.27 6.21 13.73
CA TYR A 76 6.10 5.63 12.66
C TYR A 76 7.43 5.11 13.19
N TYR A 77 8.09 5.86 14.08
CA TYR A 77 9.32 5.41 14.72
C TYR A 77 9.12 4.17 15.60
N LEU A 78 8.02 4.12 16.36
CA LEU A 78 7.65 2.97 17.18
C LEU A 78 7.48 1.70 16.32
N GLU A 79 6.77 1.81 15.20
CA GLU A 79 6.53 0.70 14.28
C GLU A 79 7.85 0.16 13.71
N LEU A 80 8.75 1.06 13.29
CA LEU A 80 10.06 0.68 12.77
C LEU A 80 10.94 0.03 13.85
N ALA A 81 10.98 0.61 15.05
CA ALA A 81 11.75 0.07 16.17
C ALA A 81 11.23 -1.32 16.59
N LEU A 82 9.91 -1.51 16.62
CA LEU A 82 9.27 -2.79 16.91
C LEU A 82 9.59 -3.84 15.84
N GLY A 83 9.56 -3.45 14.56
CA GLY A 83 9.93 -4.32 13.44
C GLY A 83 11.39 -4.78 13.52
N GLN A 84 12.31 -3.86 13.82
CA GLN A 84 13.74 -4.17 13.98
C GLN A 84 14.03 -5.02 15.22
N PHE A 85 13.34 -4.78 16.34
CA PHE A 85 13.52 -5.55 17.57
C PHE A 85 12.94 -6.97 17.45
N SER A 86 11.77 -7.11 16.84
CA SER A 86 11.10 -8.41 16.77
C SER A 86 11.67 -9.32 15.69
N SER A 87 12.29 -8.76 14.64
CA SER A 87 12.78 -9.45 13.42
C SER A 87 11.79 -10.49 12.86
N ARG A 88 10.49 -10.25 13.06
CA ARG A 88 9.38 -11.15 12.74
C ARG A 88 8.21 -10.33 12.23
N GLY A 89 7.35 -10.96 11.42
CA GLY A 89 6.15 -10.31 10.89
C GLY A 89 5.16 -9.85 11.98
N PRO A 90 4.24 -8.93 11.65
CA PRO A 90 3.39 -8.22 12.62
C PRO A 90 2.55 -9.15 13.50
N ALA A 91 1.99 -10.24 12.96
CA ALA A 91 1.25 -11.22 13.78
C ALA A 91 2.13 -11.89 14.84
N LYS A 92 3.37 -12.22 14.50
CA LYS A 92 4.32 -12.86 15.44
C LYS A 92 4.93 -11.85 16.41
N ALA A 93 5.11 -10.59 15.99
CA ALA A 93 5.60 -9.51 16.86
C ALA A 93 4.62 -9.21 18.00
N PHE A 94 3.33 -9.10 17.69
CA PHE A 94 2.29 -8.86 18.71
C PHE A 94 1.88 -10.11 19.50
N MET A 95 2.32 -11.31 19.11
CA MET A 95 2.18 -12.52 19.93
C MET A 95 2.99 -12.47 21.23
N LEU A 96 4.06 -11.66 21.27
CA LEU A 96 4.90 -11.46 22.47
C LEU A 96 4.13 -10.78 23.62
N ALA A 97 3.14 -9.94 23.28
CA ALA A 97 2.24 -9.30 24.23
C ALA A 97 0.86 -9.98 24.20
N LYS A 98 0.60 -10.90 25.16
CA LYS A 98 -0.63 -11.70 25.23
C LYS A 98 -1.95 -10.91 25.16
N GLY A 99 -1.96 -9.62 25.53
CA GLY A 99 -3.15 -8.77 25.43
C GLY A 99 -3.39 -8.13 24.05
N TRP A 100 -2.37 -8.08 23.18
CA TRP A 100 -2.38 -7.30 21.93
C TRP A 100 -2.35 -8.19 20.68
N GLN A 101 -2.54 -9.50 20.85
CA GLN A 101 -2.48 -10.48 19.76
C GLN A 101 -3.47 -10.17 18.63
N GLY A 102 -4.65 -9.62 18.95
CA GLY A 102 -5.66 -9.22 17.96
C GLY A 102 -5.21 -8.08 17.03
N VAL A 103 -4.30 -7.22 17.49
CA VAL A 103 -3.80 -6.09 16.69
C VAL A 103 -2.98 -6.59 15.50
N GLY A 104 -2.10 -7.57 15.71
CA GLY A 104 -1.31 -8.15 14.63
C GLY A 104 -2.16 -8.81 13.54
N PHE A 105 -3.24 -9.49 13.91
CA PHE A 105 -4.18 -10.05 12.93
C PHE A 105 -4.98 -8.96 12.21
N ALA A 106 -5.43 -7.93 12.92
CA ALA A 106 -6.13 -6.80 12.32
C ALA A 106 -5.26 -6.07 11.28
N MET A 107 -3.95 -5.93 11.54
CA MET A 107 -3.00 -5.33 10.58
C MET A 107 -2.90 -6.15 9.29
N ILE A 108 -2.84 -7.49 9.37
CA ILE A 108 -2.80 -8.36 8.19
C ILE A 108 -4.10 -8.24 7.40
N ILE A 109 -5.25 -8.29 8.07
CA ILE A 109 -6.55 -8.17 7.42
C ILE A 109 -6.67 -6.80 6.71
N ASN A 110 -6.28 -5.72 7.39
CA ASN A 110 -6.26 -4.38 6.82
C ASN A 110 -5.33 -4.27 5.60
N ALA A 111 -4.16 -4.91 5.64
CA ALA A 111 -3.24 -4.97 4.51
C ALA A 111 -3.86 -5.69 3.30
N VAL A 112 -4.57 -6.80 3.51
CA VAL A 112 -5.27 -7.54 2.44
C VAL A 112 -6.35 -6.68 1.78
N PHE A 113 -7.20 -6.01 2.57
CA PHE A 113 -8.22 -5.12 2.02
C PHE A 113 -7.62 -3.94 1.24
N THR A 114 -6.56 -3.36 1.77
CA THR A 114 -5.83 -2.27 1.12
C THR A 114 -5.25 -2.75 -0.21
N MET A 115 -4.59 -3.92 -0.22
CA MET A 115 -4.03 -4.51 -1.43
C MET A 115 -5.10 -4.73 -2.51
N LEU A 116 -6.25 -5.31 -2.16
CA LEU A 116 -7.34 -5.55 -3.10
C LEU A 116 -7.87 -4.25 -3.72
N TYR A 117 -8.11 -3.23 -2.89
CA TYR A 117 -8.60 -1.94 -3.35
C TYR A 117 -7.60 -1.23 -4.27
N TYR A 118 -6.33 -1.14 -3.87
CA TYR A 118 -5.31 -0.41 -4.65
C TYR A 118 -4.95 -1.10 -5.95
N ASN A 119 -4.99 -2.43 -6.03
CA ASN A 119 -4.73 -3.15 -7.29
C ASN A 119 -5.76 -2.79 -8.39
N VAL A 120 -7.04 -2.61 -8.02
CA VAL A 120 -8.08 -2.17 -8.98
C VAL A 120 -7.78 -0.78 -9.50
N VAL A 121 -7.39 0.15 -8.63
CA VAL A 121 -7.00 1.52 -9.01
C VAL A 121 -5.80 1.50 -9.96
N ILE A 122 -4.76 0.73 -9.64
CA ILE A 122 -3.57 0.60 -10.49
C ILE A 122 -3.96 0.02 -11.86
N SER A 123 -4.86 -0.96 -11.88
CA SER A 123 -5.36 -1.54 -13.13
C SER A 123 -6.05 -0.50 -14.02
N TRP A 124 -6.88 0.37 -13.44
CA TRP A 124 -7.48 1.49 -14.17
C TRP A 124 -6.43 2.50 -14.62
N ALA A 125 -5.47 2.86 -13.76
CA ALA A 125 -4.40 3.78 -14.13
C ALA A 125 -3.57 3.25 -15.32
N LEU A 126 -3.20 1.97 -15.31
CA LEU A 126 -2.50 1.32 -16.41
C LEU A 126 -3.36 1.27 -17.69
N PHE A 127 -4.65 0.97 -17.55
CA PHE A 127 -5.59 0.99 -18.68
C PHE A 127 -5.64 2.37 -19.35
N TYR A 128 -5.84 3.44 -18.58
CA TYR A 128 -5.84 4.80 -19.10
C TYR A 128 -4.46 5.26 -19.59
N PHE A 129 -3.37 4.80 -18.97
CA PHE A 129 -2.00 5.06 -19.41
C PHE A 129 -1.75 4.50 -20.81
N ILE A 130 -2.12 3.23 -21.06
CA ILE A 130 -1.98 2.60 -22.38
C ILE A 130 -2.85 3.31 -23.43
N LEU A 131 -4.07 3.71 -23.05
CA LEU A 131 -4.97 4.44 -23.94
C LEU A 131 -4.48 5.84 -24.31
N SER A 132 -3.62 6.45 -23.48
CA SER A 132 -3.04 7.77 -23.73
C SER A 132 -2.06 7.80 -24.91
N PHE A 133 -1.52 6.65 -25.34
CA PHE A 133 -0.65 6.58 -26.53
C PHE A 133 -1.41 6.67 -27.86
N ARG A 134 -2.75 6.75 -27.84
CA ARG A 134 -3.55 6.96 -29.06
C ARG A 134 -3.45 8.41 -29.54
N LYS A 135 -3.48 8.60 -30.86
CA LYS A 135 -3.43 9.94 -31.49
C LYS A 135 -4.59 10.85 -31.08
N ARG A 136 -5.76 10.28 -30.78
CA ARG A 136 -6.91 10.97 -30.17
C ARG A 136 -7.26 10.25 -28.88
N LEU A 137 -7.45 11.03 -27.81
CA LEU A 137 -7.81 10.49 -26.50
C LEU A 137 -9.30 10.12 -26.48
N LEU A 138 -9.61 8.95 -25.94
CA LEU A 138 -10.98 8.42 -25.93
C LEU A 138 -11.96 9.27 -25.10
N TRP A 139 -11.46 10.05 -24.16
CA TRP A 139 -12.24 10.95 -23.31
C TRP A 139 -12.26 12.41 -23.81
N ALA A 140 -11.62 12.70 -24.96
CA ALA A 140 -11.67 14.02 -25.57
C ALA A 140 -12.90 14.21 -26.48
N ASP A 141 -13.45 13.13 -27.05
CA ASP A 141 -14.54 13.16 -28.02
C ASP A 141 -15.76 12.36 -27.53
N CYS A 142 -16.97 12.85 -27.82
CA CYS A 142 -18.23 12.17 -27.50
C CYS A 142 -18.69 11.12 -28.56
N GLY A 143 -17.85 10.75 -29.54
CA GLY A 143 -18.23 9.91 -30.69
C GLY A 143 -18.23 8.38 -30.50
N TYR A 144 -18.19 7.88 -29.27
CA TYR A 144 -18.09 6.43 -28.99
C TYR A 144 -19.43 5.82 -28.53
N TRP A 145 -19.58 4.51 -28.71
CA TRP A 145 -20.83 3.79 -28.43
C TRP A 145 -21.23 3.76 -26.95
N TRP A 146 -20.28 3.99 -26.04
CA TRP A 146 -20.54 4.07 -24.59
C TRP A 146 -21.02 5.46 -24.14
N ASN A 147 -20.97 6.47 -25.03
CA ASN A 147 -21.42 7.82 -24.71
C ASN A 147 -22.94 7.94 -24.88
N THR A 148 -23.59 8.64 -23.95
CA THR A 148 -25.03 8.91 -23.99
C THR A 148 -25.33 10.22 -24.72
N CYS A 149 -26.60 10.48 -25.03
CA CYS A 149 -27.06 11.74 -25.64
C CYS A 149 -26.78 12.99 -24.78
N ALA A 150 -26.38 12.82 -23.52
CA ALA A 150 -25.99 13.90 -22.61
C ALA A 150 -24.49 14.21 -22.64
N CYS A 151 -23.70 13.53 -23.48
CA CYS A 151 -22.27 13.77 -23.59
C CYS A 151 -22.00 15.14 -24.20
N PHE A 152 -21.29 16.00 -23.47
CA PHE A 152 -20.92 17.35 -23.88
C PHE A 152 -19.40 17.51 -23.78
N VAL A 153 -18.78 17.91 -24.89
CA VAL A 153 -17.40 18.38 -24.92
C VAL A 153 -17.46 19.91 -25.02
N PRO A 154 -16.80 20.66 -24.11
CA PRO A 154 -16.77 22.11 -24.16
C PRO A 154 -16.02 22.68 -25.36
#